data_AF-A0A7S8EYM9-F1
#
_entry.id   AF-A0A7S8EYM9-F1
#
_cell.length_a   1.000
_cell.length_b   1.000
_cell.length_c   1.000
_cell.angle_alpha   90.00
_cell.angle_beta   90.00
_cell.angle_gamma   90.00
#
_symmetry.space_group_name_H-M   'P 1'
#
loop_
_entity.id
_entity.type
_entity.pdbx_description
1 polymer ?
#
loop_
_entity_poly.entity_id
_entity_poly.type
_entity_poly.pdbx_seq_one_letter_code
_entity_poly.pdbx_strand_id
1 'polypeptide(L)' 'MDTPTKHKALISPPRATMYDCSESSVRRALDAVMSTEATIRLASPFGQLGEDVFGRMREFNKARMGFDPETVVALA' A
#
# COMPACT_ATOMS: atom_id res chain seq x y z
N MET A 1 -25.25 -1.21 -16.71
CA MET A 1 -24.08 -0.55 -16.09
C MET A 1 -22.87 -0.75 -16.99
N ASP A 2 -22.19 0.33 -17.36
CA ASP A 2 -20.98 0.32 -18.17
C ASP A 2 -19.78 -0.27 -17.41
N THR A 3 -18.75 -0.67 -18.16
CA THR A 3 -17.54 -1.30 -17.61
C THR A 3 -16.80 -0.39 -16.61
N PRO A 4 -16.56 0.91 -16.90
CA PRO A 4 -15.99 1.83 -15.91
C PRO A 4 -16.75 1.87 -14.58
N THR A 5 -18.08 1.94 -14.62
CA THR A 5 -18.90 1.96 -13.40
C THR A 5 -18.79 0.65 -12.61
N LYS A 6 -18.74 -0.51 -13.29
CA LYS A 6 -18.46 -1.81 -12.64
C LYS A 6 -17.12 -1.85 -11.93
N HIS A 7 -16.04 -1.42 -12.58
CA HIS A 7 -14.71 -1.45 -11.98
C HIS A 7 -14.59 -0.49 -10.78
N LYS A 8 -15.19 0.69 -10.86
CA LYS A 8 -15.22 1.63 -9.71
C LYS A 8 -15.96 1.03 -8.52
N ALA A 9 -17.07 0.32 -8.74
CA ALA A 9 -17.80 -0.35 -7.67
C ALA A 9 -16.95 -1.42 -6.97
N LEU A 10 -16.10 -2.15 -7.71
CA LEU A 10 -15.18 -3.15 -7.14
C LEU A 10 -14.03 -2.52 -6.33
N ILE A 11 -13.50 -1.37 -6.76
CA ILE A 11 -12.36 -0.71 -6.11
C ILE A 11 -12.77 0.12 -4.88
N SER A 12 -14.03 0.56 -4.80
CA SER A 12 -14.50 1.45 -3.74
C SER A 12 -14.31 0.87 -2.32
N PRO A 13 -14.67 -0.40 -2.02
CA PRO A 13 -14.47 -0.96 -0.68
C PRO A 13 -12.99 -1.09 -0.26
N PRO A 14 -12.07 -1.66 -1.07
CA PRO A 14 -10.64 -1.66 -0.76
C PRO A 14 -10.10 -0.26 -0.45
N ARG A 15 -10.47 0.73 -1.28
CA ARG A 15 -10.04 2.12 -1.08
C ARG A 15 -10.54 2.70 0.24
N ALA A 16 -11.78 2.40 0.64
CA ALA A 16 -12.34 2.85 1.92
C ALA A 16 -11.55 2.30 3.11
N THR A 17 -11.22 1.00 3.08
CA THR A 17 -10.43 0.36 4.15
C THR A 17 -9.01 0.90 4.23
N MET A 18 -8.40 1.30 3.10
CA MET A 18 -7.06 1.88 3.15
C MET A 18 -7.00 3.23 3.91
N TYR A 19 -8.11 3.95 4.02
CA TYR A 19 -8.18 5.18 4.82
C TYR A 19 -8.33 4.90 6.33
N ASP A 20 -8.87 3.74 6.71
CA ASP A 20 -9.02 3.36 8.12
C ASP A 20 -7.72 2.76 8.72
N CYS A 21 -6.73 2.47 7.87
CA CYS A 21 -5.42 1.89 8.23
C CYS A 21 -5.50 0.60 9.07
N SER A 22 -6.61 -0.11 9.05
CA SER A 22 -6.77 -1.41 9.71
C SER A 22 -6.21 -2.52 8.83
N GLU A 23 -5.14 -3.18 9.28
CA GLU A 23 -4.52 -4.27 8.51
C GLU A 23 -5.52 -5.37 8.14
N SER A 24 -6.34 -5.82 9.11
CA SER A 24 -7.27 -6.93 8.90
C SER A 24 -8.38 -6.59 7.90
N SER A 25 -8.91 -5.36 7.96
CA SER A 25 -9.91 -4.86 7.01
C SER A 25 -9.34 -4.72 5.60
N VAL A 26 -8.13 -4.15 5.48
CA VAL A 26 -7.45 -3.97 4.18
C VAL A 26 -7.14 -5.33 3.55
N ARG A 27 -6.59 -6.28 4.32
CA ARG A 27 -6.27 -7.62 3.82
C ARG A 27 -7.52 -8.32 3.28
N ARG A 28 -8.60 -8.34 4.07
CA ARG A 28 -9.89 -8.94 3.66
C ARG A 28 -10.47 -8.28 2.40
N ALA A 29 -10.36 -6.95 2.28
CA ALA A 29 -10.87 -6.25 1.11
C ALA A 29 -10.06 -6.53 -0.16
N LEU A 30 -8.73 -6.68 -0.05
CA LEU A 30 -7.86 -7.05 -1.16
C LEU A 30 -8.11 -8.49 -1.62
N ASP A 31 -8.26 -9.45 -0.69
CA ASP A 31 -8.55 -10.85 -1.02
C ASP A 31 -9.85 -11.03 -1.82
N ALA A 32 -10.82 -10.12 -1.64
CA ALA A 32 -12.10 -10.17 -2.34
C ALA A 32 -12.02 -9.75 -3.82
N VAL A 33 -10.97 -9.04 -4.23
CA VAL A 33 -10.87 -8.44 -5.58
C VAL A 33 -9.59 -8.81 -6.33
N MET A 34 -8.56 -9.25 -5.63
CA MET A 34 -7.27 -9.62 -6.21
C MET A 34 -7.22 -11.10 -6.55
N SER A 35 -6.59 -11.42 -7.67
CA SER A 35 -6.16 -12.80 -7.96
C SER A 35 -4.93 -13.14 -7.11
N THR A 36 -4.74 -14.41 -6.76
CA THR A 36 -3.51 -14.90 -6.10
C THR A 36 -2.26 -14.67 -6.96
N GLU A 37 -2.43 -14.64 -8.28
CA GLU A 37 -1.35 -14.40 -9.24
C GLU A 37 -1.16 -12.90 -9.57
N ALA A 38 -1.89 -12.01 -8.88
CA ALA A 38 -1.84 -10.58 -9.17
C ALA A 38 -0.53 -9.96 -8.71
N THR A 39 0.20 -9.36 -9.66
CA THR A 39 1.37 -8.54 -9.36
C THR A 39 0.95 -7.11 -9.01
N ILE A 40 1.21 -6.68 -7.77
CA ILE A 40 0.89 -5.33 -7.29
C ILE A 40 2.15 -4.46 -7.30
N ARG A 41 2.25 -3.58 -8.28
CA ARG A 41 3.33 -2.58 -8.37
C ARG A 41 2.95 -1.33 -7.57
N LEU A 42 3.82 -0.95 -6.65
CA LEU A 42 3.76 0.26 -5.86
C LEU A 42 4.44 1.40 -6.61
N ALA A 43 4.19 2.63 -6.18
CA ALA A 43 4.89 3.80 -6.70
C ALA A 43 6.40 3.67 -6.48
N SER A 44 7.19 4.21 -7.41
CA SER A 44 8.63 4.37 -7.19
C SER A 44 8.89 5.19 -5.92
N PRO A 45 9.86 4.82 -5.05
CA PRO A 45 10.88 3.78 -5.21
C PRO A 45 10.51 2.41 -4.60
N PHE A 46 9.27 2.20 -4.19
CA PHE A 46 8.89 1.06 -3.34
C PHE A 46 8.83 -0.28 -4.08
N GLY A 47 8.67 -0.27 -5.41
CA GLY A 47 8.73 -1.46 -6.26
C GLY A 47 7.48 -2.30 -6.22
N GLN A 48 7.57 -3.60 -5.94
CA GLN A 48 6.44 -4.54 -5.99
C GLN A 48 6.13 -5.13 -4.59
N LEU A 49 4.84 -5.36 -4.32
CA LEU A 49 4.42 -6.07 -3.11
C LEU A 49 5.00 -7.49 -3.08
N GLY A 50 5.62 -7.87 -1.96
CA GLY A 50 6.36 -9.14 -1.82
C GLY A 50 7.88 -9.02 -2.00
N GLU A 51 8.37 -7.90 -2.55
CA GLU A 51 9.78 -7.51 -2.42
C GLU A 51 10.06 -6.87 -1.03
N ASP A 52 11.28 -6.39 -0.79
CA ASP A 52 11.63 -5.62 0.41
C ASP A 52 11.05 -4.20 0.41
N VAL A 53 9.72 -4.10 0.43
CA VAL A 53 8.98 -2.83 0.43
C VAL A 53 9.33 -2.01 1.67
N PHE A 54 9.41 -2.64 2.84
CA PHE A 54 9.68 -1.94 4.10
C PHE A 54 11.13 -1.44 4.19
N GLY A 55 12.12 -2.16 3.67
CA GLY A 55 13.49 -1.67 3.56
C GLY A 55 13.61 -0.47 2.63
N ARG A 56 12.93 -0.53 1.47
CA ARG A 56 12.88 0.61 0.54
C ARG A 56 12.12 1.81 1.12
N MET A 57 11.07 1.58 1.91
CA MET A 57 10.35 2.64 2.60
C MET A 57 11.19 3.30 3.69
N ARG A 58 11.94 2.51 4.46
CA ARG A 58 12.93 3.02 5.43
C ARG A 58 13.98 3.88 4.74
N GLU A 59 14.59 3.38 3.67
CA GLU A 59 15.60 4.13 2.91
C GLU A 59 15.04 5.44 2.36
N PHE A 60 13.83 5.42 1.80
CA PHE A 60 13.13 6.63 1.37
C PHE A 60 12.91 7.62 2.52
N ASN A 61 12.53 7.15 3.70
CA ASN A 61 12.25 8.00 4.85
C ASN A 61 13.51 8.66 5.43
N LYS A 62 14.70 8.07 5.30
CA LYS A 62 15.98 8.69 5.72
C LYS A 62 16.24 10.03 5.02
N ALA A 63 15.74 10.20 3.80
CA ALA A 63 15.90 11.45 3.03
C ALA A 63 14.99 12.59 3.53
N ARG A 64 14.06 12.31 4.45
CA ARG A 64 13.09 13.28 4.96
C ARG A 64 13.60 13.92 6.25
N MET A 65 13.61 15.25 6.35
CA MET A 65 13.89 15.94 7.63
C MET A 65 12.87 15.49 8.69
N GLY A 66 13.35 15.14 9.89
CA GLY A 66 12.52 14.66 11.01
C GLY A 66 12.51 13.13 11.20
N PHE A 67 13.36 12.39 10.49
CA PHE A 67 13.59 10.96 10.75
C PHE A 67 15.05 10.71 11.11
N ASP A 68 15.27 9.78 12.04
CA ASP A 68 16.60 9.33 12.43
C ASP A 68 17.24 8.54 11.25
N PRO A 69 18.46 8.90 10.80
CA PRO A 69 19.08 8.29 9.63
C PRO A 69 19.57 6.84 9.85
N GLU A 70 19.78 6.41 11.10
CA GLU A 70 20.24 5.06 11.44
C GLU A 70 19.06 4.14 11.79
N THR A 71 18.08 4.64 12.54
CA THR A 71 16.96 3.85 13.08
C THR A 71 15.66 4.04 12.33
N VAL A 72 15.55 5.05 11.46
CA VAL A 72 14.37 5.35 10.63
C VAL A 72 13.07 5.54 11.41
N VAL A 73 13.21 5.90 12.68
CA VAL A 73 12.12 6.34 13.56
C VAL A 73 11.91 7.86 13.38
N ALA A 74 10.66 8.31 13.49
CA ALA A 74 10.36 9.73 13.48
C ALA A 74 10.98 10.39 14.74
N LEU A 75 11.76 11.44 14.53
CA LEU A 75 12.23 12.31 15.62
C LEU A 75 11.03 13.17 16.05
N ALA A 76 10.65 13.06 17.32
CA ALA A 76 9.56 13.82 17.93
C ALA A 76 9.94 15.30 18.10
#